data_AF-A0A9D6NHR0-F1
#
_entry.id   AF-A0A9D6NHR0-F1
#
_cell.length_a   1.000
_cell.length_b   1.000
_cell.length_c   1.000
_cell.angle_alpha   90.00
_cell.angle_beta   90.00
_cell.angle_gamma   90.00
#
_symmetry.space_group_name_H-M   'P 1'
#
loop_
_entity.id
_entity.type
_entity.pdbx_description
1 polymer ?
#
loop_
_entity_poly.entity_id
_entity_poly.type
_entity_poly.pdbx_seq_one_letter_code
_entity_poly.pdbx_strand_id
1 'polypeptide(L)'
;MKEEEARNLEALVLEMEATPEEAEQILAAARYLPCWDQEEPPPGLAERTMQAVERAGKEQASPGLLARIDTWIGRLVRFFEGQRPLAVGMAALMVGTFLLVAVMTPNILRSHAQGEVVFCRTNLKNINLALKTYTREQNRPPADLRSLVPYYLREIPQCPAAGRDTYSKGFQVDPGSGRYTIFCKGNHHAGAGLKEDLPRYSSERGPEGAPD
;
A
#
# COMPACT_ATOMS: atom_id res chain seq x y z
N MET A 1 4.96 26.27 8.61
CA MET A 1 6.38 25.93 8.39
C MET A 1 7.21 26.66 9.42
N LYS A 2 7.92 25.92 10.28
CA LYS A 2 8.81 26.55 11.27
C LYS A 2 9.99 27.15 10.52
N GLU A 3 10.52 28.30 10.97
CA GLU A 3 11.59 29.04 10.28
C GLU A 3 12.85 28.19 10.02
N GLU A 4 13.09 27.19 10.87
CA GLU A 4 14.17 26.21 10.73
C GLU A 4 13.95 25.22 9.56
N GLU A 5 12.71 24.79 9.33
CA GLU A 5 12.36 23.88 8.23
C GLU A 5 12.49 24.58 6.87
N ALA A 6 12.16 25.87 6.81
CA ALA A 6 12.34 26.70 5.62
C ALA A 6 13.82 26.78 5.22
N ARG A 7 14.71 27.03 6.19
CA ARG A 7 16.16 27.08 5.97
C ARG A 7 16.73 25.73 5.52
N ASN A 8 16.25 24.62 6.07
CA ASN A 8 16.69 23.29 5.68
C ASN A 8 16.23 22.93 4.25
N LEU A 9 15.02 23.34 3.86
CA LEU A 9 14.52 23.18 2.49
C LEU A 9 15.32 24.00 1.48
N GLU A 10 15.66 25.25 1.81
CA GLU A 10 16.50 26.09 0.95
C GLU A 10 17.90 25.49 0.74
N ALA A 11 18.51 24.91 1.78
CA ALA A 11 19.79 24.22 1.68
C ALA A 11 19.73 22.98 0.77
N LEU A 12 18.68 22.17 0.91
CA LEU A 12 18.45 20.98 0.07
C LEU A 12 18.22 21.34 -1.41
N VAL A 13 17.49 22.42 -1.69
CA VAL A 13 17.26 22.89 -3.06
C VAL A 13 18.55 23.37 -3.71
N LEU A 14 19.45 24.00 -2.93
CA LEU A 14 20.78 24.41 -3.40
C LEU A 14 21.71 23.23 -3.69
N GLU A 15 21.58 22.11 -2.96
CA GLU A 15 22.36 20.89 -3.22
C GLU A 15 21.92 20.12 -4.47
N MET A 16 20.68 20.31 -4.93
CA MET A 16 20.10 19.53 -6.03
C MET A 16 20.56 19.92 -7.44
N GLU A 17 21.52 20.85 -7.60
CA GLU A 17 21.94 21.42 -8.90
C GLU A 17 20.76 21.87 -9.78
N ALA A 18 19.63 22.23 -9.16
CA ALA A 18 18.43 22.64 -9.87
C ALA A 18 18.66 23.99 -10.57
N THR A 19 18.05 24.17 -11.74
CA THR A 19 18.06 25.49 -12.38
C THR A 19 17.33 26.51 -11.49
N PRO A 20 17.65 27.81 -11.55
CA PRO A 20 17.01 28.82 -10.69
C PRO A 20 15.48 28.85 -10.81
N GLU A 21 14.97 28.53 -12.00
CA GLU A 21 13.54 28.47 -12.30
C GLU A 21 12.86 27.23 -11.67
N GLU A 22 13.53 26.08 -11.69
CA GLU A 22 13.06 24.86 -11.00
C GLU A 22 13.09 25.03 -9.47
N ALA A 23 14.15 25.67 -8.95
CA ALA A 23 14.26 25.98 -7.52
C ALA A 23 13.10 26.87 -7.05
N GLU A 24 12.76 27.90 -7.82
CA GLU A 24 11.63 28.79 -7.52
C GLU A 24 10.29 28.05 -7.60
N GLN A 25 10.09 27.17 -8.58
CA GLN A 25 8.88 26.35 -8.67
C GLN A 25 8.74 25.35 -7.52
N ILE A 26 9.84 24.72 -7.09
CA ILE A 26 9.86 23.81 -5.94
C ILE A 26 9.53 24.58 -4.65
N LEU A 27 10.14 25.74 -4.43
CA LEU A 27 9.87 26.58 -3.26
C LEU A 27 8.44 27.13 -3.27
N ALA A 28 7.90 27.49 -4.44
CA ALA A 28 6.51 27.91 -4.59
C ALA A 28 5.56 26.75 -4.27
N ALA A 29 5.80 25.55 -4.81
CA ALA A 29 5.01 24.36 -4.51
C ALA A 29 5.07 23.97 -3.03
N ALA A 30 6.25 24.12 -2.39
CA ALA A 30 6.43 23.89 -0.96
C ALA A 30 5.60 24.83 -0.08
N ARG A 31 5.34 26.07 -0.53
CA ARG A 31 4.45 27.02 0.17
C ARG A 31 2.97 26.66 0.05
N TYR A 32 2.56 25.96 -1.01
CA TYR A 32 1.18 25.52 -1.24
C TYR A 32 0.88 24.12 -0.72
N LEU A 33 1.90 23.33 -0.40
CA LEU A 33 1.71 22.13 0.38
C LEU A 33 1.11 22.57 1.72
N PRO A 34 -0.14 22.17 2.07
CA PRO A 34 -0.61 22.35 3.42
C PRO A 34 0.47 21.70 4.27
N CYS A 35 1.16 22.51 5.07
CA CYS A 35 2.12 22.01 6.04
C CYS A 35 1.43 20.82 6.68
N TRP A 36 2.12 19.69 6.73
CA TRP A 36 1.59 18.48 7.32
C TRP A 36 1.34 18.80 8.81
N ASP A 37 0.21 19.44 9.10
CA ASP A 37 -0.43 19.49 10.40
C ASP A 37 -0.94 18.07 10.62
N GLN A 38 0.01 17.14 10.76
CA GLN A 38 -0.27 15.98 11.56
C GLN A 38 -0.50 16.55 12.95
N GLU A 39 -1.74 16.44 13.43
CA GLU A 39 -2.05 16.66 14.83
C GLU A 39 -0.98 15.97 15.65
N GLU A 40 -0.30 16.73 16.52
CA GLU A 40 0.71 16.16 17.39
C GLU A 40 0.08 14.96 18.11
N PRO A 41 0.74 13.79 18.08
CA PRO A 41 0.16 12.60 18.66
C PRO A 41 -0.19 12.89 20.12
N PRO A 42 -1.36 12.45 20.60
CA PRO A 42 -1.81 12.79 21.94
C PRO A 42 -0.74 12.40 22.97
N PRO A 43 -0.46 13.26 23.96
CA PRO A 43 0.59 13.01 24.94
C PRO A 43 0.39 11.63 25.59
N GLY A 44 1.48 10.87 25.71
CA GLY A 44 1.44 9.50 26.24
C GLY A 44 0.93 8.43 25.28
N LEU A 45 0.74 8.72 23.98
CA LEU A 45 0.49 7.67 22.98
C LEU A 45 1.61 6.62 23.01
N ALA A 46 2.88 7.05 22.94
CA ALA A 46 4.04 6.15 22.98
C ALA A 46 4.03 5.25 24.24
N GLU A 47 3.73 5.82 25.40
CA GLU A 47 3.61 5.09 26.68
C GLU A 47 2.54 4.00 26.60
N ARG A 48 1.35 4.35 26.08
CA ARG A 48 0.21 3.42 25.95
C ARG A 48 0.51 2.31 24.95
N THR A 49 1.17 2.63 23.84
CA THR A 49 1.58 1.63 22.84
C THR A 49 2.60 0.67 23.43
N MET A 50 3.60 1.16 24.16
CA MET A 50 4.59 0.31 24.82
C MET A 50 3.96 -0.58 25.90
N GLN A 51 3.06 -0.04 26.73
CA GLN A 51 2.33 -0.84 27.71
C GLN A 51 1.43 -1.91 27.07
N ALA A 52 0.78 -1.60 25.94
CA ALA A 52 -0.05 -2.56 25.21
C ALA A 52 0.79 -3.73 24.65
N VAL A 53 1.96 -3.42 24.08
CA VAL A 53 2.92 -4.44 23.60
C VAL A 53 3.43 -5.31 24.75
N GLU A 54 3.76 -4.70 25.89
CA GLU A 54 4.23 -5.44 27.07
C GLU A 54 3.16 -6.40 27.62
N ARG A 55 1.90 -5.96 27.69
CA ARG A 55 0.77 -6.81 28.13
C ARG A 55 0.54 -7.97 27.16
N ALA A 56 0.52 -7.70 25.85
CA ALA A 56 0.38 -8.73 24.84
C ALA A 56 1.51 -9.76 24.91
N GLY A 57 2.76 -9.31 25.14
CA GLY A 57 3.90 -10.21 25.32
C GLY A 57 3.80 -11.10 26.55
N LYS A 58 3.29 -10.57 27.67
CA LYS A 58 3.10 -11.33 28.92
C LYS A 58 1.94 -12.32 28.85
N GLU A 59 0.83 -11.97 28.20
CA GLU A 59 -0.31 -12.87 28.03
C GLU A 59 -0.02 -14.04 27.09
N GLN A 60 0.84 -13.83 26.08
CA GLN A 60 1.15 -14.86 25.09
C GLN A 60 2.27 -15.82 25.52
N ALA A 61 3.09 -15.42 26.51
CA ALA A 61 4.15 -16.26 27.08
C ALA A 61 3.59 -17.23 28.13
N SER A 62 2.91 -18.29 27.69
CA SER A 62 2.50 -19.36 28.62
C SER A 62 3.74 -20.06 29.20
N PRO A 63 3.89 -20.15 30.54
CA PRO A 63 5.07 -20.75 31.18
C PRO A 63 5.24 -22.25 30.83
N GLY A 64 4.15 -22.91 30.42
CA GLY A 64 4.19 -24.28 29.92
C GLY A 64 4.88 -24.44 28.55
N LEU A 65 4.87 -23.41 27.70
CA LEU A 65 5.51 -23.50 26.37
C LEU A 65 7.03 -23.48 26.47
N LEU A 66 7.60 -22.63 27.33
CA LEU A 66 9.05 -22.56 27.56
C LEU A 66 9.59 -23.86 28.17
N ALA A 67 8.89 -24.45 29.13
CA ALA A 67 9.27 -25.75 29.72
C ALA A 67 9.21 -26.91 28.68
N ARG A 68 8.27 -26.84 27.73
CA ARG A 68 8.18 -27.79 26.61
C ARG A 68 9.29 -27.61 25.59
N ILE A 69 9.73 -26.38 25.35
CA ILE A 69 10.87 -26.08 24.49
C ILE A 69 12.16 -26.63 25.13
N ASP A 70 12.38 -26.40 26.42
CA ASP A 70 13.59 -26.86 27.12
C ASP A 70 13.76 -28.39 27.08
N THR A 71 12.66 -29.11 27.33
CA THR A 71 12.65 -30.58 27.21
C THR A 71 12.88 -31.07 25.76
N TRP A 72 12.42 -30.33 24.76
CA TRP A 72 12.68 -30.63 23.34
C TRP A 72 14.14 -30.39 22.97
N ILE A 73 14.71 -29.25 23.37
CA ILE A 73 16.12 -28.90 23.13
C ILE A 73 17.03 -29.95 23.77
N GLY A 74 16.78 -30.36 25.00
CA GLY A 74 17.57 -31.38 25.69
C GLY A 74 17.53 -32.77 25.04
N ARG A 75 16.46 -33.13 24.31
CA ARG A 75 16.43 -34.33 23.45
C ARG A 75 17.22 -34.13 22.17
N LEU A 76 17.13 -32.95 21.58
CA LEU A 76 17.83 -32.59 20.35
C LEU A 76 19.35 -32.64 20.54
N VAL A 77 19.86 -32.03 21.61
CA VAL A 77 21.30 -32.01 21.93
C VAL A 77 21.87 -33.42 22.10
N ARG A 78 21.16 -34.29 22.83
CA ARG A 78 21.55 -35.71 23.01
C ARG A 78 21.50 -36.52 21.72
N PHE A 79 20.61 -36.18 20.79
CA PHE A 79 20.59 -36.79 19.45
C PHE A 79 21.81 -36.37 18.62
N PHE A 80 22.34 -35.17 18.84
CA PHE A 80 23.49 -34.63 18.11
C PHE A 80 24.85 -35.05 18.68
N GLU A 81 24.94 -35.50 19.93
CA GLU A 81 26.19 -36.00 20.55
C GLU A 81 26.84 -37.19 19.82
N GLY A 82 26.08 -37.95 19.02
CA GLY A 82 26.58 -39.10 18.26
C GLY A 82 26.84 -38.85 16.77
N GLN A 83 26.56 -37.64 16.26
CA GLN A 83 26.60 -37.35 14.83
C GLN A 83 27.90 -36.65 14.39
N ARG A 84 28.34 -36.90 13.16
CA ARG A 84 29.52 -36.24 12.57
C ARG A 84 29.27 -34.72 12.47
N PRO A 85 30.22 -33.85 12.86
CA PRO A 85 29.99 -32.40 12.96
C PRO A 85 29.54 -31.73 11.65
N LEU A 86 29.94 -32.30 10.49
CA LEU A 86 29.49 -31.83 9.17
C LEU A 86 27.98 -32.07 8.92
N ALA A 87 27.44 -33.20 9.37
CA ALA A 87 26.02 -33.51 9.20
C ALA A 87 25.14 -32.56 10.04
N VAL A 88 25.60 -32.23 11.26
CA VAL A 88 24.94 -31.26 12.14
C VAL A 88 24.93 -29.86 11.53
N GLY A 89 26.07 -29.42 11.00
CA GLY A 89 26.17 -28.12 10.33
C GLY A 89 25.26 -27.99 9.12
N MET A 90 25.21 -29.01 8.25
CA MET A 90 24.30 -29.02 7.09
C MET A 90 22.83 -29.04 7.51
N ALA A 91 22.47 -29.82 8.53
CA ALA A 91 21.10 -29.88 9.03
C ALA A 91 20.65 -28.52 9.60
N ALA A 92 21.50 -27.86 10.39
CA ALA A 92 21.23 -26.54 10.94
C ALA A 92 21.03 -25.49 9.83
N LEU A 93 21.86 -25.52 8.78
CA LEU A 93 21.76 -24.61 7.65
C LEU A 93 20.46 -24.83 6.88
N MET A 94 20.09 -26.08 6.58
CA MET A 94 18.82 -26.42 5.92
C MET A 94 17.60 -25.95 6.73
N VAL A 95 17.59 -26.20 8.05
CA VAL A 95 16.50 -25.75 8.93
C VAL A 95 16.44 -24.21 8.97
N GLY A 96 17.58 -23.55 9.08
CA GLY A 96 17.66 -22.09 9.08
C GLY A 96 17.12 -21.47 7.79
N THR A 97 17.54 -21.98 6.62
CA THR A 97 17.04 -21.51 5.32
C THR A 97 15.54 -21.78 5.16
N PHE A 98 15.07 -22.96 5.57
CA PHE A 98 13.65 -23.31 5.50
C PHE A 98 12.78 -22.36 6.35
N LEU A 99 13.20 -22.09 7.59
CA LEU A 99 12.49 -21.17 8.48
C LEU A 99 12.47 -19.74 7.91
N LEU A 100 13.58 -19.27 7.36
CA LEU A 100 13.66 -17.94 6.77
C LEU A 100 12.72 -17.79 5.57
N VAL A 101 12.68 -18.78 4.68
CA VAL A 101 11.74 -18.80 3.55
C VAL A 101 10.29 -18.86 4.06
N ALA A 102 9.98 -19.75 5.00
CA ALA A 102 8.63 -19.91 5.55
C ALA A 102 8.08 -18.62 6.18
N VAL A 103 8.94 -17.83 6.84
CA VAL A 103 8.56 -16.54 7.44
C VAL A 103 8.47 -15.42 6.39
N MET A 104 9.39 -15.37 5.40
CA MET A 104 9.43 -14.27 4.43
C MET A 104 8.39 -14.39 3.32
N THR A 105 8.10 -15.60 2.83
CA THR A 105 7.17 -15.82 1.70
C THR A 105 5.77 -15.22 1.92
N PRO A 106 5.07 -15.43 3.06
CA PRO A 106 3.72 -14.87 3.23
C PRO A 106 3.72 -13.33 3.24
N ASN A 107 4.78 -12.70 3.76
CA ASN A 107 4.90 -11.25 3.82
C ASN A 107 5.14 -10.64 2.42
N ILE A 108 5.97 -11.28 1.61
CA ILE A 108 6.27 -10.82 0.24
C ILE A 108 5.03 -10.94 -0.65
N LEU A 109 4.30 -12.06 -0.58
CA LEU A 109 3.08 -12.23 -1.37
C LEU A 109 2.02 -11.18 -1.04
N ARG A 110 1.87 -10.86 0.25
CA ARG A 110 0.94 -9.83 0.70
C ARG A 110 1.36 -8.43 0.24
N SER A 111 2.66 -8.11 0.25
CA SER A 111 3.14 -6.78 -0.17
C SER A 111 2.93 -6.53 -1.66
N HIS A 112 3.14 -7.54 -2.51
CA HIS A 112 2.88 -7.44 -3.94
C HIS A 112 1.41 -7.16 -4.23
N ALA A 113 0.50 -7.92 -3.62
CA ALA A 113 -0.93 -7.73 -3.81
C ALA A 113 -1.40 -6.33 -3.36
N GLN A 114 -0.86 -5.81 -2.25
CA GLN A 114 -1.15 -4.44 -1.80
C GLN A 114 -0.61 -3.38 -2.77
N GLY A 115 0.60 -3.58 -3.32
CA GLY A 115 1.18 -2.68 -4.32
C GLY A 115 0.31 -2.55 -5.57
N GLU A 116 -0.18 -3.68 -6.10
CA GLU A 116 -1.09 -3.70 -7.26
C GLU A 116 -2.40 -2.93 -7.00
N VAL A 117 -2.95 -3.01 -5.78
CA VAL A 117 -4.15 -2.24 -5.40
C VAL A 117 -3.86 -0.74 -5.40
N VAL A 118 -2.70 -0.31 -4.90
CA VAL A 118 -2.31 1.11 -4.90
C VAL A 118 -2.24 1.65 -6.34
N PHE A 119 -1.58 0.95 -7.24
CA PHE A 119 -1.53 1.34 -8.66
C PHE A 119 -2.91 1.33 -9.32
N CYS A 120 -3.73 0.31 -9.05
CA CYS A 120 -5.09 0.24 -9.56
C CYS A 120 -5.96 1.42 -9.08
N ARG A 121 -5.81 1.85 -7.83
CA ARG A 121 -6.47 3.06 -7.30
C ARG A 121 -5.97 4.34 -7.97
N THR A 122 -4.68 4.46 -8.24
CA THR A 122 -4.13 5.61 -8.97
C THR A 122 -4.71 5.68 -10.39
N ASN A 123 -4.81 4.54 -11.08
CA ASN A 123 -5.49 4.47 -12.38
C ASN A 123 -6.95 4.94 -12.31
N LEU A 124 -7.72 4.47 -11.32
CA LEU A 124 -9.09 4.92 -11.11
C LEU A 124 -9.18 6.43 -10.82
N LYS A 125 -8.26 6.98 -10.01
CA LYS A 125 -8.21 8.44 -9.76
C LYS A 125 -7.96 9.23 -11.03
N ASN A 126 -7.05 8.78 -11.88
CA ASN A 126 -6.73 9.44 -13.15
C ASN A 126 -7.91 9.38 -14.12
N ILE A 127 -8.56 8.22 -14.25
CA ILE A 127 -9.77 8.07 -15.07
C ILE A 127 -10.91 8.96 -14.53
N ASN A 128 -11.11 8.98 -13.22
CA ASN A 128 -12.12 9.84 -12.59
C ASN A 128 -11.83 11.33 -12.81
N LEU A 129 -10.57 11.75 -12.76
CA LEU A 129 -10.20 13.13 -13.07
C LEU A 129 -10.56 13.47 -14.52
N ALA A 130 -10.24 12.59 -15.47
CA ALA A 130 -10.64 12.74 -16.87
C ALA A 130 -12.16 12.76 -17.08
N LEU A 131 -12.91 11.94 -16.34
CA LEU A 131 -14.37 11.97 -16.35
C LEU A 131 -14.92 13.29 -15.80
N LYS A 132 -14.32 13.83 -14.73
CA LYS A 132 -14.71 15.12 -14.14
C LYS A 132 -14.47 16.28 -15.11
N THR A 133 -13.34 16.31 -15.81
CA THR A 133 -13.05 17.34 -16.81
C THR A 133 -13.99 17.21 -18.01
N TYR A 134 -14.18 16.00 -18.56
CA TYR A 134 -15.13 15.73 -19.64
C TYR A 134 -16.56 16.18 -19.26
N THR A 135 -17.04 15.77 -18.09
CA THR A 135 -18.42 16.08 -17.64
C THR A 135 -18.60 17.58 -17.42
N ARG A 136 -17.57 18.29 -16.97
CA ARG A 136 -17.59 19.75 -16.82
C ARG A 136 -17.72 20.47 -18.16
N GLU A 137 -17.07 19.97 -19.20
CA GLU A 137 -17.11 20.58 -20.53
C GLU A 137 -18.38 20.22 -21.31
N GLN A 138 -18.84 18.97 -21.19
CA GLN A 138 -19.97 18.44 -21.96
C GLN A 138 -21.31 18.48 -21.20
N ASN A 139 -21.30 18.90 -19.94
CA ASN A 139 -22.44 18.88 -19.00
C ASN A 139 -23.10 17.49 -18.83
N ARG A 140 -22.44 16.42 -19.25
CA ARG A 140 -22.92 15.03 -19.14
C ARG A 140 -21.75 14.04 -19.09
N PRO A 141 -21.88 12.93 -18.36
CA PRO A 141 -20.90 11.84 -18.42
C PRO A 141 -20.90 11.16 -19.80
N PRO A 142 -19.75 10.62 -20.25
CA PRO A 142 -19.68 9.91 -21.52
C PRO A 142 -20.41 8.56 -21.44
N ALA A 143 -20.88 8.04 -22.57
CA ALA A 143 -21.49 6.71 -22.63
C ALA A 143 -20.46 5.57 -22.50
N ASP A 144 -19.21 5.83 -22.88
CA ASP A 144 -18.08 4.88 -22.85
C ASP A 144 -16.79 5.62 -22.50
N LEU A 145 -15.91 4.98 -21.70
CA LEU A 145 -14.57 5.48 -21.35
C LEU A 145 -13.71 5.75 -22.58
N ARG A 146 -13.95 5.05 -23.70
CA ARG A 146 -13.25 5.31 -24.97
C ARG A 146 -13.39 6.76 -25.44
N SER A 147 -14.46 7.44 -25.06
CA SER A 147 -14.69 8.85 -25.40
C SER A 147 -13.70 9.81 -24.73
N LEU A 148 -12.98 9.35 -23.69
CA LEU A 148 -11.96 10.13 -23.00
C LEU A 148 -10.62 10.12 -23.75
N VAL A 149 -10.41 9.17 -24.66
CA VAL A 149 -9.17 9.01 -25.43
C VAL A 149 -9.34 9.65 -26.81
N PRO A 150 -8.34 10.38 -27.35
CA PRO A 150 -7.04 10.69 -26.76
C PRO A 150 -6.99 12.00 -25.96
N TYR A 151 -8.09 12.75 -25.89
CA TYR A 151 -8.08 14.15 -25.45
C TYR A 151 -7.91 14.34 -23.94
N TYR A 152 -8.52 13.50 -23.11
CA TYR A 152 -8.47 13.57 -21.64
C TYR A 152 -7.56 12.49 -21.03
N LEU A 153 -7.41 11.37 -21.74
CA LEU A 153 -6.50 10.27 -21.42
C LEU A 153 -5.71 9.90 -22.67
N ARG A 154 -4.41 9.65 -22.53
CA ARG A 154 -3.58 9.14 -23.64
C ARG A 154 -4.06 7.76 -24.10
N GLU A 155 -4.38 6.90 -23.15
CA GLU A 155 -4.96 5.58 -23.34
C GLU A 155 -5.71 5.17 -22.06
N ILE A 156 -6.55 4.13 -22.15
CA ILE A 156 -7.18 3.54 -20.97
C ILE A 156 -6.14 2.63 -20.29
N PRO A 157 -5.78 2.88 -19.02
CA PRO A 157 -4.74 2.12 -18.35
C PRO A 157 -5.17 0.67 -18.13
N GLN A 158 -4.19 -0.23 -18.07
CA GLN A 158 -4.42 -1.62 -17.71
C GLN A 158 -4.42 -1.80 -16.18
N CYS A 159 -5.23 -2.73 -15.68
CA CYS A 159 -5.16 -3.11 -14.28
C CYS A 159 -3.84 -3.88 -14.03
N PRO A 160 -3.02 -3.48 -13.04
CA PRO A 160 -1.72 -4.12 -12.78
C PRO A 160 -1.85 -5.59 -12.40
N ALA A 161 -2.89 -5.96 -11.66
CA ALA A 161 -3.15 -7.35 -11.28
C ALA A 161 -3.74 -8.21 -12.42
N ALA A 162 -4.45 -7.60 -13.37
CA ALA A 162 -5.10 -8.32 -14.47
C ALA A 162 -4.29 -8.33 -15.77
N GLY A 163 -3.32 -7.41 -15.91
CA GLY A 163 -2.55 -7.19 -17.14
C GLY A 163 -3.38 -6.75 -18.35
N ARG A 164 -4.58 -6.19 -18.12
CA ARG A 164 -5.53 -5.78 -19.17
C ARG A 164 -6.50 -4.72 -18.67
N ASP A 165 -7.22 -4.09 -19.60
CA ASP A 165 -8.30 -3.16 -19.26
C ASP A 165 -9.47 -3.89 -18.60
N THR A 166 -9.71 -3.57 -17.34
CA THR A 166 -10.87 -4.01 -16.54
C THR A 166 -11.83 -2.87 -16.24
N TYR A 167 -11.44 -1.62 -16.54
CA TYR A 167 -12.16 -0.42 -16.17
C TYR A 167 -13.29 -0.11 -17.16
N SER A 168 -13.10 -0.35 -18.46
CA SER A 168 -14.15 -0.14 -19.47
C SER A 168 -15.37 -1.02 -19.21
N LYS A 169 -15.17 -2.24 -18.71
CA LYS A 169 -16.28 -3.13 -18.30
C LYS A 169 -16.86 -2.78 -16.93
N GLY A 170 -16.10 -2.08 -16.10
CA GLY A 170 -16.51 -1.62 -14.77
C GLY A 170 -17.01 -0.17 -14.76
N PHE A 171 -17.29 0.43 -15.92
CA PHE A 171 -17.85 1.76 -16.00
C PHE A 171 -19.37 1.70 -16.10
N GLN A 172 -20.04 2.38 -15.19
CA GLN A 172 -21.50 2.46 -15.13
C GLN A 172 -21.91 3.92 -14.96
N VAL A 173 -22.91 4.34 -15.73
CA VAL A 173 -23.50 5.67 -15.67
C VAL A 173 -24.96 5.54 -15.31
N ASP A 174 -25.40 6.33 -14.34
CA ASP A 174 -26.82 6.48 -14.02
C ASP A 174 -27.41 7.61 -14.91
N PRO A 175 -28.26 7.29 -15.90
CA PRO A 175 -28.77 8.26 -16.84
C PRO A 175 -29.65 9.34 -16.18
N GLY A 176 -30.27 9.03 -15.04
CA GLY A 176 -31.21 9.93 -14.38
C GLY A 176 -30.56 10.97 -13.48
N SER A 177 -29.37 10.68 -12.96
CA SER A 177 -28.70 11.51 -11.96
C SER A 177 -27.38 12.13 -12.43
N GLY A 178 -26.89 11.74 -13.61
CA GLY A 178 -25.56 12.14 -14.11
C GLY A 178 -24.40 11.60 -13.27
N ARG A 179 -24.69 10.70 -12.32
CA ARG A 179 -23.69 10.02 -11.49
C ARG A 179 -23.04 8.91 -12.31
N TYR A 180 -21.79 8.63 -12.00
CA TYR A 180 -21.09 7.50 -12.57
C TYR A 180 -20.27 6.78 -11.52
N THR A 181 -20.05 5.50 -11.79
CA THR A 181 -19.17 4.63 -11.00
C THR A 181 -18.20 3.95 -11.94
N ILE A 182 -16.91 4.00 -11.58
CA ILE A 182 -15.85 3.23 -12.23
C ILE A 182 -15.28 2.25 -11.22
N PHE A 183 -14.99 1.02 -11.64
CA PHE A 183 -14.35 0.04 -10.77
C PHE A 183 -13.51 -0.94 -11.57
N CYS A 184 -12.59 -1.61 -10.87
CA CYS A 184 -11.84 -2.72 -11.44
C CYS A 184 -12.77 -3.95 -11.50
N LYS A 185 -13.25 -4.31 -12.70
CA LYS A 185 -14.18 -5.45 -12.86
C LYS A 185 -13.50 -6.79 -12.56
N GLY A 186 -14.12 -7.62 -11.74
CA GLY A 186 -13.70 -8.99 -11.42
C GLY A 186 -12.98 -9.12 -10.07
N ASN A 187 -12.37 -10.28 -9.84
CA ASN A 187 -11.75 -10.64 -8.55
C ASN A 187 -10.21 -10.63 -8.61
N HIS A 188 -9.65 -9.58 -9.20
CA HIS A 188 -8.20 -9.49 -9.46
C HIS A 188 -7.37 -9.10 -8.22
N HIS A 189 -8.01 -8.55 -7.18
CA HIS A 189 -7.35 -8.07 -5.97
C HIS A 189 -7.65 -8.92 -4.73
N ALA A 190 -8.10 -10.17 -4.91
CA ALA A 190 -8.40 -11.10 -3.82
C ALA A 190 -7.19 -11.34 -2.89
N GLY A 191 -5.97 -11.39 -3.45
CA GLY A 191 -4.73 -11.56 -2.68
C GLY A 191 -4.44 -10.40 -1.71
N ALA A 192 -5.04 -9.23 -1.95
CA ALA A 192 -4.96 -8.07 -1.07
C ALA A 192 -6.11 -8.00 -0.06
N GLY A 193 -7.01 -9.00 -0.05
CA GLY A 193 -8.19 -9.04 0.82
C GLY A 193 -9.38 -8.22 0.31
N LEU A 194 -9.34 -7.74 -0.94
CA LEU A 194 -10.47 -7.01 -1.53
C LEU A 194 -11.53 -7.98 -2.02
N LYS A 195 -12.80 -7.57 -1.87
CA LYS A 195 -13.95 -8.26 -2.47
C LYS A 195 -13.94 -8.05 -4.00
N GLU A 196 -14.74 -8.85 -4.70
CA GLU A 196 -14.98 -8.68 -6.13
C GLU A 196 -15.45 -7.26 -6.47
N ASP A 197 -15.07 -6.76 -7.64
CA ASP A 197 -15.41 -5.44 -8.15
C ASP A 197 -14.88 -4.26 -7.30
N LEU A 198 -13.82 -4.51 -6.53
CA LEU A 198 -13.02 -3.50 -5.83
C LEU A 198 -11.56 -3.51 -6.35
N PRO A 199 -10.87 -2.36 -6.35
CA PRO A 199 -11.31 -1.04 -5.86
C PRO A 199 -12.33 -0.36 -6.79
N ARG A 200 -13.16 0.53 -6.22
CA ARG A 200 -14.15 1.32 -6.96
C ARG A 200 -14.08 2.81 -6.65
N TYR A 201 -14.60 3.63 -7.54
CA TYR A 201 -14.75 5.06 -7.36
C TYR A 201 -16.13 5.48 -7.85
N SER A 202 -16.90 6.15 -6.99
CA SER A 202 -18.17 6.77 -7.38
C SER A 202 -18.02 8.29 -7.38
N SER A 203 -18.75 8.97 -8.27
CA SER A 203 -18.76 10.43 -8.32
C SER A 203 -19.25 11.08 -7.01
N GLU A 204 -19.98 10.34 -6.17
CA GLU A 204 -20.57 10.82 -4.92
C GLU A 204 -19.76 10.52 -3.67
N ARG A 205 -19.31 9.27 -3.49
CA ARG A 205 -18.66 8.83 -2.26
C ARG A 205 -17.14 8.79 -2.37
N GLY A 206 -16.59 8.98 -3.57
CA GLY A 206 -15.16 8.91 -3.82
C GLY A 206 -14.65 7.46 -3.88
N PRO A 207 -13.36 7.21 -3.54
CA PRO A 207 -12.76 5.89 -3.62
C PRO A 207 -13.27 4.97 -2.50
N GLU A 208 -13.71 3.77 -2.84
CA GLU A 208 -14.16 2.77 -1.89
C GLU A 208 -13.34 1.47 -2.00
N GLY A 209 -13.18 0.77 -0.88
CA GLY A 209 -12.38 -0.45 -0.77
C GLY A 209 -10.97 -0.25 -0.23
N ALA A 210 -10.76 0.68 0.72
CA ALA A 210 -9.58 0.68 1.59
C ALA A 210 -9.53 -0.63 2.40
N PRO A 211 -8.37 -1.29 2.58
CA PRO A 211 -8.26 -2.30 3.62
C PRO A 211 -8.51 -1.61 4.97
N ASP A 212 -9.37 -2.22 5.78
CA ASP A 212 -9.54 -1.87 7.20
C ASP A 212 -8.21 -2.07 7.96
#